data_AF-H0XQ01-F1
#
_entry.id   AF-H0XQ01-F1
#
_cell.length_a   1.000
_cell.length_b   1.000
_cell.length_c   1.000
_cell.angle_alpha   90.00
_cell.angle_beta   90.00
_cell.angle_gamma   90.00
#
_symmetry.space_group_name_H-M   'P 1'
#
loop_
_entity.id
_entity.type
_entity.pdbx_description
1 polymer ?
#
loop_
_entity_poly.entity_id
_entity_poly.type
_entity_poly.pdbx_seq_one_letter_code
_entity_poly.pdbx_strand_id
1 'polypeptide(L)'
;MVLLWLTMLLTWASCLPQTIQDPNSPIKNLRVDPESERLTWDLNGNVSKIECIKDSIQHIEAMRNMYCHIDGLSLCTVSNYTVRASEPPFSTWILFPEPASPDGKPEAAAENLSCLIHDVDFITCNWTVGQGAPSDVQYHLYSTDVDTREQRECLHYRADARGTHISCRFDNISKKFKYFHNYVIVVNGSSKDARIPCTDITISDLSRIEKLSMPQMTTKCNKTHSLMTWKMRSHFNTRFIYELQIQQGTEPAILETVKHGTSFLLPNPGRYTVKIRAQEVYDNLLSEWSAPQHFVCDPEEPPQARTWRVSLLIALGALLALLLALVLCRRYSVAQKIFPPIPRMKDPISDHFPNDKLMAWEAGTAEPEDCTVTEVRLVKET
;
A
#
# COMPACT_ATOMS: atom_id res chain seq x y z
N MET A 1 17.89 -98.03 22.24
CA MET A 1 18.00 -97.23 20.99
C MET A 1 16.64 -96.56 20.80
N VAL A 2 16.41 -95.32 21.28
CA VAL A 2 16.81 -94.03 20.67
C VAL A 2 16.26 -93.99 19.23
N LEU A 3 15.25 -93.19 18.88
CA LEU A 3 15.20 -91.73 18.94
C LEU A 3 13.79 -91.16 19.19
N LEU A 4 13.78 -90.07 19.96
CA LEU A 4 12.70 -89.12 20.14
C LEU A 4 12.48 -88.22 18.91
N TRP A 5 11.25 -87.72 18.83
CA TRP A 5 10.77 -86.59 18.04
C TRP A 5 11.64 -85.33 18.19
N LEU A 6 11.72 -84.49 17.14
CA LEU A 6 11.47 -83.05 17.27
C LEU A 6 11.31 -82.36 15.90
N THR A 7 10.13 -81.82 15.68
CA THR A 7 9.77 -80.85 14.64
C THR A 7 10.44 -79.51 14.94
N MET A 8 11.30 -79.02 14.04
CA MET A 8 11.84 -77.66 14.14
C MET A 8 10.97 -76.68 13.35
N LEU A 9 10.22 -75.85 14.10
CA LEU A 9 9.63 -74.61 13.63
C LEU A 9 10.77 -73.59 13.39
N LEU A 10 10.98 -73.19 12.14
CA LEU A 10 11.82 -72.06 11.78
C LEU A 10 11.03 -70.76 12.01
N THR A 11 11.08 -70.24 13.24
CA THR A 11 10.69 -68.86 13.52
C THR A 11 11.80 -67.94 13.04
N TRP A 12 11.52 -67.14 12.02
CA TRP A 12 12.36 -66.02 11.62
C TRP A 12 12.29 -64.96 12.72
N ALA A 13 13.30 -64.95 13.59
CA ALA A 13 13.54 -63.85 14.50
C ALA A 13 14.06 -62.67 13.67
N SER A 14 13.15 -61.76 13.32
CA SER A 14 13.47 -60.42 12.83
C SER A 14 14.16 -59.65 13.96
N CYS A 15 15.47 -59.82 14.12
CA CYS A 15 16.27 -58.90 14.92
C CYS A 15 16.26 -57.54 14.21
N LEU A 16 15.56 -56.56 14.80
CA LEU A 16 15.89 -55.15 14.59
C LEU A 16 17.37 -54.94 14.91
N PRO A 17 18.18 -54.36 14.02
CA PRO A 17 19.52 -53.95 14.41
C PRO A 17 19.39 -52.72 15.31
N GLN A 18 19.61 -52.90 16.61
CA GLN A 18 20.04 -51.80 17.46
C GLN A 18 21.34 -51.24 16.86
N THR A 19 21.36 -49.95 16.58
CA THR A 19 22.53 -49.22 16.08
C THR A 19 23.63 -49.24 17.15
N ILE A 20 24.46 -50.28 17.15
CA ILE A 20 25.70 -50.32 17.92
C ILE A 20 26.63 -49.32 17.23
N GLN A 21 26.66 -48.07 17.70
CA GLN A 21 27.65 -47.09 17.24
C GLN A 21 29.04 -47.63 17.55
N ASP A 22 29.90 -47.73 16.52
CA ASP A 22 31.28 -48.16 16.68
C ASP A 22 31.99 -47.23 17.67
N PRO A 23 32.55 -47.75 18.78
CA PRO A 23 33.23 -46.95 19.80
C PRO A 23 34.46 -46.21 19.27
N ASN A 24 34.93 -46.47 18.05
CA ASN A 24 36.01 -45.72 17.41
C ASN A 24 35.54 -44.77 16.29
N SER A 25 34.22 -44.57 16.12
CA SER A 25 33.69 -43.64 15.09
C SER A 25 34.29 -42.22 15.24
N PRO A 26 34.74 -41.58 14.14
CA PRO A 26 35.28 -40.21 14.16
C PRO A 26 34.29 -39.15 14.66
N ILE A 27 33.00 -39.35 14.39
CA ILE A 27 31.90 -38.48 14.85
C ILE A 27 30.90 -39.34 15.62
N LYS A 28 30.49 -38.88 16.81
CA LYS A 28 29.57 -39.58 17.72
C LYS A 28 28.50 -38.62 18.26
N ASN A 29 27.46 -39.18 18.90
CA ASN A 29 26.43 -38.43 19.61
C ASN A 29 25.84 -37.28 18.78
N LEU A 30 25.54 -37.57 17.51
CA LEU A 30 24.89 -36.63 16.61
C LEU A 30 23.52 -36.27 17.19
N ARG A 31 23.27 -34.98 17.34
CA ARG A 31 22.06 -34.45 17.99
C ARG A 31 21.65 -33.13 17.36
N VAL A 32 20.34 -32.93 17.27
CA VAL A 32 19.75 -31.65 16.88
C VAL A 32 19.35 -30.92 18.14
N ASP A 33 19.84 -29.69 18.29
CA ASP A 33 19.40 -28.74 19.28
C ASP A 33 18.43 -27.74 18.61
N PRO A 34 17.11 -27.92 18.80
CA PRO A 34 16.13 -27.04 18.19
C PRO A 34 16.12 -25.63 18.77
N GLU A 35 16.60 -25.43 20.01
CA GLU A 35 16.57 -24.11 20.62
C GLU A 35 17.61 -23.17 20.02
N SER A 36 18.78 -23.70 19.67
CA SER A 36 19.85 -22.94 19.03
C SER A 36 19.89 -23.10 17.51
N GLU A 37 18.96 -23.89 16.96
CA GLU A 37 18.94 -24.31 15.55
C GLU A 37 20.30 -24.89 15.13
N ARG A 38 20.85 -25.80 15.93
CA ARG A 38 22.18 -26.39 15.69
C ARG A 38 22.13 -27.91 15.55
N LEU A 39 22.79 -28.41 14.52
CA LEU A 39 23.21 -29.79 14.45
C LEU A 39 24.59 -29.90 15.11
N THR A 40 24.71 -30.71 16.15
CA THR A 40 25.94 -30.84 16.95
C THR A 40 26.35 -32.30 17.09
N TRP A 41 27.63 -32.53 17.35
CA TRP A 41 28.21 -33.87 17.50
C TRP A 41 29.45 -33.81 18.36
N ASP A 42 29.93 -34.98 18.78
CA ASP A 42 31.18 -35.13 19.52
C ASP A 42 32.25 -35.72 18.60
N LEU A 43 33.42 -35.08 18.57
CA LEU A 43 34.55 -35.55 17.78
C LEU A 43 35.39 -36.57 18.55
N ASN A 44 35.85 -37.59 17.85
CA ASN A 44 36.78 -38.58 18.36
C ASN A 44 38.06 -38.56 17.52
N GLY A 45 39.13 -37.98 18.07
CA GLY A 45 40.39 -37.77 17.35
C GLY A 45 40.41 -36.49 16.50
N ASN A 46 41.34 -36.43 15.55
CA ASN A 46 41.50 -35.27 14.68
C ASN A 46 40.65 -35.44 13.42
N VAL A 47 39.50 -34.78 13.39
CA VAL A 47 38.56 -34.79 12.25
C VAL A 47 38.46 -33.40 11.66
N SER A 48 38.58 -33.29 10.33
CA SER A 48 38.57 -32.00 9.64
C SER A 48 37.65 -32.01 8.41
N LYS A 49 37.35 -30.81 7.90
CA LYS A 49 36.51 -30.56 6.72
C LYS A 49 35.14 -31.25 6.86
N ILE A 50 34.41 -30.81 7.89
CA ILE A 50 33.09 -31.32 8.19
C ILE A 50 32.04 -30.43 7.51
N GLU A 51 31.10 -31.08 6.83
CA GLU A 51 29.91 -30.44 6.27
C GLU A 51 28.65 -31.15 6.79
N CYS A 52 27.56 -30.40 6.85
CA CYS A 52 26.22 -30.91 7.10
C CYS A 52 25.39 -30.80 5.83
N ILE A 53 24.54 -31.79 5.59
CA ILE A 53 23.70 -31.88 4.42
C ILE A 53 22.27 -32.09 4.89
N LYS A 54 21.38 -31.13 4.61
CA LYS A 54 19.94 -31.25 4.86
C LYS A 54 19.26 -31.78 3.59
N ASP A 55 18.53 -32.89 3.73
CA ASP A 55 17.73 -33.55 2.68
C ASP A 55 18.50 -33.84 1.38
N SER A 56 19.81 -34.10 1.48
CA SER A 56 20.72 -34.31 0.35
C SER A 56 20.87 -33.12 -0.63
N ILE A 57 20.38 -31.93 -0.26
CA ILE A 57 20.32 -30.77 -1.16
C ILE A 57 21.13 -29.60 -0.61
N GLN A 58 20.90 -29.24 0.65
CA GLN A 58 21.50 -28.04 1.23
C GLN A 58 22.78 -28.43 1.98
N HIS A 59 23.92 -27.99 1.44
CA HIS A 59 25.25 -28.17 2.04
C HIS A 59 25.59 -26.98 2.94
N ILE A 60 26.06 -27.26 4.14
CA ILE A 60 26.35 -26.28 5.19
C ILE A 60 27.73 -26.60 5.75
N GLU A 61 28.66 -25.64 5.70
CA GLU A 61 29.98 -25.83 6.29
C GLU A 61 29.90 -25.81 7.83
N ALA A 62 30.59 -26.74 8.48
CA ALA A 62 30.60 -26.79 9.93
C ALA A 62 31.39 -25.63 10.55
N MET A 63 30.78 -24.94 11.50
CA MET A 63 31.44 -23.91 12.29
C MET A 63 32.43 -24.53 13.25
N ARG A 64 33.72 -24.24 13.04
CA ARG A 64 34.84 -24.76 13.84
C ARG A 64 34.87 -26.29 13.90
N ASN A 65 34.34 -26.99 12.89
CA ASN A 65 34.15 -28.45 12.87
C ASN A 65 33.30 -29.02 14.05
N MET A 66 32.55 -28.18 14.77
CA MET A 66 31.83 -28.59 15.99
C MET A 66 30.31 -28.67 15.80
N TYR A 67 29.76 -27.81 14.95
CA TYR A 67 28.32 -27.75 14.72
C TYR A 67 28.01 -27.11 13.37
N CYS A 68 26.81 -27.36 12.86
CA CYS A 68 26.22 -26.58 11.77
C CYS A 68 25.02 -25.81 12.30
N HIS A 69 24.91 -24.55 11.89
CA HIS A 69 23.69 -23.78 12.10
C HIS A 69 22.71 -24.11 10.98
N ILE A 70 21.48 -24.49 11.35
CA ILE A 70 20.45 -24.96 10.42
C ILE A 70 19.36 -23.88 10.36
N ASP A 71 19.48 -22.97 9.41
CA ASP A 71 18.46 -21.94 9.20
C ASP A 71 17.11 -22.59 8.85
N GLY A 72 16.05 -22.20 9.55
CA GLY A 72 14.70 -22.74 9.29
C GLY A 72 14.59 -24.22 9.63
N LEU A 73 15.10 -24.61 10.79
CA LEU A 73 14.86 -25.94 11.36
C LEU A 73 13.35 -26.12 11.61
N SER A 74 12.77 -27.18 11.02
CA SER A 74 11.37 -27.52 11.27
C SER A 74 11.24 -28.45 12.47
N LEU A 75 10.27 -28.16 13.32
CA LEU A 75 9.88 -28.96 14.48
C LEU A 75 8.83 -30.01 14.14
N CYS A 76 8.25 -29.94 12.93
CA CYS A 76 7.12 -30.79 12.52
C CYS A 76 7.42 -31.65 11.30
N THR A 77 8.19 -31.13 10.34
CA THR A 77 8.53 -31.80 9.09
C THR A 77 9.83 -32.58 9.27
N VAL A 78 9.75 -33.90 9.10
CA VAL A 78 10.91 -34.78 9.21
C VAL A 78 11.88 -34.53 8.07
N SER A 79 13.07 -34.04 8.41
CA SER A 79 14.20 -33.87 7.50
C SER A 79 15.34 -34.82 7.86
N ASN A 80 16.11 -35.23 6.85
CA ASN A 80 17.33 -36.01 7.02
C ASN A 80 18.54 -35.08 7.08
N TYR A 81 19.24 -35.12 8.21
CA TYR A 81 20.47 -34.39 8.45
C TYR A 81 21.66 -35.33 8.43
N THR A 82 22.47 -35.23 7.38
CA THR A 82 23.70 -36.01 7.24
C THR A 82 24.91 -35.14 7.60
N VAL A 83 25.82 -35.66 8.41
CA VAL A 83 27.13 -35.04 8.69
C VAL A 83 28.20 -35.84 7.99
N ARG A 84 29.05 -35.17 7.23
CA ARG A 84 30.13 -35.77 6.46
C ARG A 84 31.46 -35.13 6.83
N ALA A 85 32.46 -35.96 7.09
CA ALA A 85 33.85 -35.55 7.25
C ALA A 85 34.68 -36.08 6.09
N SER A 86 35.65 -35.28 5.66
CA SER A 86 36.58 -35.69 4.58
C SER A 86 37.84 -36.36 5.12
N GLU A 87 38.27 -36.02 6.34
CA GLU A 87 39.53 -36.46 6.92
C GLU A 87 39.35 -36.87 8.40
N PRO A 88 39.30 -38.17 8.73
CA PRO A 88 39.14 -39.30 7.81
C PRO A 88 37.74 -39.30 7.15
N PRO A 89 37.57 -39.92 5.96
CA PRO A 89 36.26 -40.03 5.32
C PRO A 89 35.26 -40.76 6.22
N PHE A 90 34.21 -40.06 6.62
CA PHE A 90 33.15 -40.60 7.47
C PHE A 90 31.83 -39.90 7.20
N SER A 91 30.72 -40.62 7.34
CA SER A 91 29.39 -40.02 7.30
C SER A 91 28.46 -40.70 8.29
N THR A 92 27.57 -39.91 8.87
CA THR A 92 26.49 -40.36 9.75
C THR A 92 25.29 -39.44 9.56
N TRP A 93 24.10 -39.88 9.96
CA TRP A 93 22.88 -39.11 9.77
C TRP A 93 21.92 -39.22 10.97
N ILE A 94 20.98 -38.29 11.04
CA ILE A 94 19.87 -38.28 11.98
C ILE A 94 18.62 -37.74 11.28
N LEU A 95 17.45 -38.25 11.66
CA LEU A 95 16.16 -37.69 11.27
C LEU A 95 15.66 -36.77 12.38
N PHE A 96 15.18 -35.59 12.01
CA PHE A 96 14.58 -34.65 12.96
C PHE A 96 13.39 -33.91 12.35
N PRO A 97 12.28 -33.75 13.10
CA PRO A 97 11.96 -34.43 14.35
C PRO A 97 11.90 -35.95 14.16
N GLU A 98 11.85 -36.71 15.26
CA GLU A 98 11.66 -38.16 15.16
C GLU A 98 10.36 -38.45 14.37
N PRO A 99 10.40 -39.37 13.39
CA PRO A 99 9.23 -39.70 12.61
C PRO A 99 8.10 -40.18 13.52
N ALA A 100 6.89 -39.69 13.26
CA ALA A 100 5.72 -40.05 14.04
C ALA A 100 5.51 -41.59 14.04
N SER A 101 4.97 -42.11 15.16
CA SER A 101 4.49 -43.51 15.25
C SER A 101 3.65 -43.84 14.01
N PRO A 102 3.67 -45.09 13.49
CA PRO A 102 2.82 -45.52 12.37
C PRO A 102 1.31 -45.22 12.54
N ASP A 103 0.83 -44.92 13.75
CA ASP A 103 -0.56 -44.53 14.03
C ASP A 103 -0.87 -43.04 13.70
N GLY A 104 0.15 -42.21 13.47
CA GLY A 104 -0.03 -40.82 13.06
C GLY A 104 -0.47 -40.75 11.60
N LYS A 105 -1.55 -40.02 11.33
CA LYS A 105 -2.00 -39.77 9.95
C LYS A 105 -1.29 -38.52 9.41
N PRO A 106 -0.23 -38.63 8.58
CA PRO A 106 0.51 -37.47 8.07
C PRO A 106 -0.41 -36.47 7.35
N GLU A 107 -1.40 -36.97 6.62
CA GLU A 107 -2.40 -36.17 5.89
C GLU A 107 -3.39 -35.43 6.80
N ALA A 108 -3.35 -35.64 8.12
CA ALA A 108 -4.22 -34.93 9.07
C ALA A 108 -3.64 -33.59 9.56
N ALA A 109 -2.36 -33.33 9.30
CA ALA A 109 -1.70 -32.07 9.68
C ALA A 109 -2.35 -30.87 8.98
N ALA A 110 -2.22 -29.68 9.58
CA ALA A 110 -2.69 -28.46 8.92
C ALA A 110 -1.89 -28.21 7.64
N GLU A 111 -2.55 -27.85 6.55
CA GLU A 111 -1.89 -27.62 5.26
C GLU A 111 -1.84 -26.11 4.95
N ASN A 112 -0.90 -25.70 4.08
CA ASN A 112 -0.80 -24.33 3.58
C ASN A 112 -0.73 -23.24 4.67
N LEU A 113 -0.01 -23.52 5.76
CA LEU A 113 0.22 -22.56 6.82
C LEU A 113 0.96 -21.33 6.28
N SER A 114 0.34 -20.16 6.40
CA SER A 114 0.90 -18.89 5.98
C SER A 114 0.49 -17.78 6.93
N CYS A 115 1.37 -16.80 7.15
CA CYS A 115 1.11 -15.66 8.03
C CYS A 115 1.33 -14.35 7.28
N LEU A 116 0.51 -13.35 7.59
CA LEU A 116 0.55 -12.03 6.99
C LEU A 116 0.37 -10.96 8.07
N ILE A 117 1.26 -9.98 8.12
CA ILE A 117 1.06 -8.75 8.90
C ILE A 117 0.18 -7.80 8.08
N HIS A 118 -0.86 -7.25 8.68
CA HIS A 118 -1.77 -6.31 8.02
C HIS A 118 -2.35 -5.30 9.01
N ASP A 119 -2.95 -4.23 8.47
CA ASP A 119 -3.57 -3.15 9.25
C ASP A 119 -2.66 -2.59 10.36
N VAL A 120 -1.34 -2.62 10.12
CA VAL A 120 -0.25 -2.17 11.01
C VAL A 120 -0.07 -3.04 12.26
N ASP A 121 -1.14 -3.35 12.99
CA ASP A 121 -1.06 -3.90 14.35
C ASP A 121 -1.39 -5.39 14.49
N PHE A 122 -1.65 -6.08 13.38
CA PHE A 122 -2.12 -7.47 13.38
C PHE A 122 -1.24 -8.38 12.54
N ILE A 123 -1.03 -9.60 13.03
CA ILE A 123 -0.55 -10.72 12.23
C ILE A 123 -1.64 -11.79 12.22
N THR A 124 -2.04 -12.22 11.03
CA THR A 124 -3.03 -13.27 10.84
C THR A 124 -2.37 -14.44 10.14
N CYS A 125 -2.48 -15.61 10.75
CA CYS A 125 -2.04 -16.86 10.16
C CYS A 125 -3.26 -17.67 9.72
N ASN A 126 -3.19 -18.26 8.53
CA ASN A 126 -4.24 -19.07 7.93
C ASN A 126 -3.68 -20.43 7.54
N TRP A 127 -4.52 -21.46 7.60
CA TRP A 127 -4.21 -22.81 7.16
C TRP A 127 -5.48 -23.50 6.66
N THR A 128 -5.31 -24.61 5.94
CA THR A 128 -6.39 -25.50 5.53
C THR A 128 -6.41 -26.75 6.41
N VAL A 129 -7.59 -27.31 6.62
CA VAL A 129 -7.75 -28.59 7.32
C VAL A 129 -7.09 -29.68 6.48
N GLY A 130 -6.29 -30.54 7.12
CA GLY A 130 -5.60 -31.65 6.45
C GLY A 130 -6.59 -32.60 5.78
N GLN A 131 -6.25 -33.12 4.61
CA GLN A 131 -7.17 -33.94 3.81
C GLN A 131 -7.56 -35.25 4.52
N GLY A 132 -6.64 -35.81 5.32
CA GLY A 132 -6.85 -37.02 6.11
C GLY A 132 -7.30 -36.75 7.55
N ALA A 133 -7.65 -35.51 7.89
CA ALA A 133 -8.01 -35.14 9.26
C ALA A 133 -9.39 -35.71 9.65
N PRO A 134 -9.54 -36.24 10.88
CA PRO A 134 -10.82 -36.73 11.37
C PRO A 134 -11.81 -35.58 11.57
N SER A 135 -13.11 -35.92 11.64
CA SER A 135 -14.19 -34.92 11.75
C SER A 135 -14.16 -34.11 13.06
N ASP A 136 -13.52 -34.63 14.10
CA ASP A 136 -13.39 -34.00 15.41
C ASP A 136 -12.08 -33.22 15.59
N VAL A 137 -11.30 -33.05 14.52
CA VAL A 137 -10.01 -32.36 14.58
C VAL A 137 -10.19 -30.91 15.04
N GLN A 138 -9.31 -30.47 15.94
CA GLN A 138 -9.17 -29.07 16.31
C GLN A 138 -7.70 -28.63 16.32
N TYR A 139 -7.44 -27.49 15.67
CA TYR A 139 -6.10 -26.93 15.53
C TYR A 139 -5.84 -25.79 16.52
N HIS A 140 -4.61 -25.70 17.00
CA HIS A 140 -4.15 -24.70 17.96
C HIS A 140 -2.82 -24.12 17.49
N LEU A 141 -2.72 -22.80 17.46
CA LEU A 141 -1.55 -22.08 16.96
C LEU A 141 -0.74 -21.49 18.11
N TYR A 142 0.57 -21.70 18.04
CA TYR A 142 1.57 -21.16 18.96
C TYR A 142 2.64 -20.37 18.19
N SER A 143 3.13 -19.30 18.79
CA SER A 143 4.28 -18.53 18.31
C SER A 143 5.38 -18.61 19.36
N THR A 144 6.57 -19.01 18.94
CA THR A 144 7.76 -19.03 19.79
C THR A 144 8.77 -18.02 19.28
N ASP A 145 9.16 -17.08 20.13
CA ASP A 145 10.27 -16.16 19.90
C ASP A 145 11.58 -16.91 20.15
N VAL A 146 12.39 -17.12 19.11
CA VAL A 146 13.60 -17.98 19.18
C VAL A 146 14.64 -17.38 20.11
N ASP A 147 14.80 -16.06 20.09
CA ASP A 147 15.80 -15.34 20.85
C ASP A 147 15.50 -15.32 22.36
N THR A 148 14.24 -15.06 22.72
CA THR A 148 13.81 -14.95 24.12
C THR A 148 13.28 -16.27 24.71
N ARG A 149 12.99 -17.25 23.86
CA ARG A 149 12.31 -18.52 24.19
C ARG A 149 10.89 -18.33 24.74
N GLU A 150 10.28 -17.17 24.54
CA GLU A 150 8.90 -16.93 24.97
C GLU A 150 7.93 -17.55 23.97
N GLN A 151 7.13 -18.52 24.44
CA GLN A 151 6.05 -19.12 23.67
C GLN A 151 4.70 -18.48 24.03
N ARG A 152 3.87 -18.23 23.01
CA ARG A 152 2.55 -17.62 23.15
C ARG A 152 1.52 -18.39 22.35
N GLU A 153 0.45 -18.79 23.01
CA GLU A 153 -0.74 -19.34 22.35
C GLU A 153 -1.55 -18.21 21.70
N CYS A 154 -2.10 -18.48 20.52
CA CYS A 154 -3.01 -17.57 19.86
C CYS A 154 -4.44 -17.70 20.45
N LEU A 155 -5.13 -16.57 20.65
CA LEU A 155 -6.42 -16.53 21.33
C LEU A 155 -7.61 -16.15 20.42
N HIS A 156 -7.34 -15.56 19.25
CA HIS A 156 -8.38 -15.03 18.37
C HIS A 156 -8.52 -15.89 17.11
N TYR A 157 -9.20 -17.03 17.24
CA TYR A 157 -9.42 -17.95 16.14
C TYR A 157 -10.62 -17.56 15.27
N ARG A 158 -10.52 -17.89 13.98
CA ARG A 158 -11.66 -18.00 13.07
C ARG A 158 -11.84 -19.46 12.69
N ALA A 159 -13.07 -19.94 12.81
CA ALA A 159 -13.44 -21.30 12.47
C ALA A 159 -14.10 -21.41 11.08
N ASP A 160 -14.06 -22.61 10.50
CA ASP A 160 -14.87 -22.99 9.35
C ASP A 160 -16.33 -23.25 9.74
N ALA A 161 -17.15 -23.67 8.78
CA ALA A 161 -18.57 -23.98 9.02
C ALA A 161 -18.81 -25.13 10.02
N ARG A 162 -17.80 -25.98 10.28
CA ARG A 162 -17.86 -27.09 11.24
C ARG A 162 -17.36 -26.70 12.62
N GLY A 163 -16.82 -25.50 12.79
CA GLY A 163 -16.23 -25.05 14.05
C GLY A 163 -14.73 -25.40 14.18
N THR A 164 -14.10 -25.93 13.13
CA THR A 164 -12.66 -26.23 13.13
C THR A 164 -11.88 -24.93 12.89
N HIS A 165 -10.88 -24.65 13.72
CA HIS A 165 -10.01 -23.49 13.57
C HIS A 165 -9.20 -23.59 12.27
N ILE A 166 -9.28 -22.55 11.45
CA ILE A 166 -8.58 -22.44 10.16
C ILE A 166 -7.73 -21.17 10.04
N SER A 167 -7.78 -20.32 11.06
CA SER A 167 -7.05 -19.07 11.10
C SER A 167 -6.96 -18.58 12.53
N CYS A 168 -5.88 -17.87 12.85
CA CYS A 168 -5.74 -17.17 14.12
C CYS A 168 -5.00 -15.84 13.95
N ARG A 169 -5.35 -14.87 14.81
CA ARG A 169 -4.80 -13.51 14.79
C ARG A 169 -4.11 -13.16 16.11
N PHE A 170 -2.92 -12.60 16.03
CA PHE A 170 -2.31 -11.90 17.15
C PHE A 170 -2.45 -10.39 17.00
N ASP A 171 -2.93 -9.76 18.06
CA ASP A 171 -3.12 -8.31 18.14
C ASP A 171 -1.90 -7.65 18.81
N ASN A 172 -1.70 -6.36 18.54
CA ASN A 172 -0.67 -5.51 19.16
C ASN A 172 0.75 -6.05 18.93
N ILE A 173 1.08 -6.30 17.67
CA ILE A 173 2.32 -6.97 17.27
C ILE A 173 3.57 -6.17 17.64
N SER A 174 3.52 -4.84 17.73
CA SER A 174 4.67 -4.01 18.15
C SER A 174 5.25 -4.40 19.52
N LYS A 175 4.41 -4.91 20.43
CA LYS A 175 4.83 -5.38 21.75
C LYS A 175 5.33 -6.81 21.71
N LYS A 176 4.64 -7.68 20.97
CA LYS A 176 4.84 -9.15 20.98
C LYS A 176 5.92 -9.62 20.02
N PHE A 177 6.12 -8.92 18.91
CA PHE A 177 7.05 -9.25 17.85
C PHE A 177 8.11 -8.15 17.71
N LYS A 178 9.38 -8.55 17.67
CA LYS A 178 10.55 -7.68 17.56
C LYS A 178 11.15 -7.86 16.17
N TYR A 179 11.47 -6.75 15.53
CA TYR A 179 11.94 -6.71 14.14
C TYR A 179 13.14 -7.62 13.86
N PHE A 180 14.09 -7.72 14.80
CA PHE A 180 15.34 -8.48 14.62
C PHE A 180 15.27 -9.93 15.13
N HIS A 181 14.11 -10.38 15.60
CA HIS A 181 13.96 -11.71 16.18
C HIS A 181 13.36 -12.69 15.18
N ASN A 182 13.72 -13.95 15.34
CA ASN A 182 13.11 -15.05 14.59
C ASN A 182 11.91 -15.61 15.35
N TYR A 183 10.87 -15.98 14.61
CA TYR A 183 9.66 -16.56 15.17
C TYR A 183 9.33 -17.89 14.50
N VAL A 184 9.14 -18.93 15.30
CA VAL A 184 8.59 -20.21 14.81
C VAL A 184 7.10 -20.23 15.12
N ILE A 185 6.28 -20.34 14.07
CA ILE A 185 4.83 -20.49 14.18
C ILE A 185 4.51 -21.96 14.00
N VAL A 186 3.86 -22.56 15.00
CA VAL A 186 3.50 -23.97 15.02
C VAL A 186 1.99 -24.10 15.13
N VAL A 187 1.39 -24.94 14.28
CA VAL A 187 -0.01 -25.36 14.37
C VAL A 187 -0.05 -26.83 14.77
N ASN A 188 -0.54 -27.09 15.98
CA ASN A 188 -0.78 -28.43 16.49
C ASN A 188 -2.22 -28.85 16.23
N GLY A 189 -2.47 -30.14 16.10
CA GLY A 189 -3.81 -30.70 16.01
C GLY A 189 -4.15 -31.59 17.21
N SER A 190 -5.45 -31.66 17.52
CA SER A 190 -6.01 -32.53 18.55
C SER A 190 -7.23 -33.26 18.00
N SER A 191 -7.38 -34.53 18.37
CA SER A 191 -8.52 -35.39 18.06
C SER A 191 -8.60 -36.46 19.14
N LYS A 192 -9.78 -37.04 19.38
CA LYS A 192 -9.98 -38.10 20.37
C LYS A 192 -9.36 -39.43 19.93
N ASP A 193 -9.45 -39.72 18.64
CA ASP A 193 -9.19 -41.06 18.09
C ASP A 193 -7.93 -41.13 17.23
N ALA A 194 -7.28 -39.99 16.97
CA ALA A 194 -6.09 -39.94 16.13
C ALA A 194 -5.05 -38.94 16.66
N ARG A 195 -3.77 -39.31 16.54
CA ARG A 195 -2.66 -38.37 16.72
C ARG A 195 -2.52 -37.52 15.47
N ILE A 196 -2.62 -36.20 15.64
CA ILE A 196 -2.53 -35.23 14.55
C ILE A 196 -1.11 -34.64 14.52
N PRO A 197 -0.36 -34.79 13.43
CA PRO A 197 0.94 -34.14 13.29
C PRO A 197 0.80 -32.62 13.26
N CYS A 198 1.85 -31.93 13.66
CA CYS A 198 1.90 -30.47 13.58
C CYS A 198 2.39 -29.99 12.21
N THR A 199 2.26 -28.69 11.98
CA THR A 199 2.83 -27.98 10.83
C THR A 199 3.43 -26.69 11.34
N ASP A 200 4.60 -26.32 10.82
CA ASP A 200 5.30 -25.13 11.26
C ASP A 200 5.92 -24.32 10.11
N ILE A 201 6.17 -23.04 10.39
CA ILE A 201 6.93 -22.14 9.54
C ILE A 201 7.84 -21.26 10.41
N THR A 202 9.01 -20.92 9.88
CA THR A 202 9.93 -19.96 10.51
C THR A 202 9.83 -18.61 9.80
N ILE A 203 9.56 -17.56 10.56
CA ILE A 203 9.54 -16.17 10.11
C ILE A 203 10.80 -15.51 10.64
N SER A 204 11.80 -15.34 9.77
CA SER A 204 13.05 -14.65 10.08
C SER A 204 13.02 -13.16 9.77
N ASP A 205 12.06 -12.72 8.96
CA ASP A 205 11.92 -11.31 8.58
C ASP A 205 10.45 -10.91 8.55
N LEU A 206 10.03 -10.17 9.58
CA LEU A 206 8.67 -9.66 9.70
C LEU A 206 8.33 -8.59 8.65
N SER A 207 9.34 -7.90 8.12
CA SER A 207 9.12 -6.85 7.12
C SER A 207 8.60 -7.40 5.80
N ARG A 208 9.03 -8.62 5.44
CA ARG A 208 8.67 -9.31 4.20
C ARG A 208 7.27 -9.88 4.16
N ILE A 209 6.70 -10.19 5.33
CA ILE A 209 5.33 -10.68 5.44
C ILE A 209 4.34 -9.56 5.75
N GLU A 210 4.78 -8.29 5.75
CA GLU A 210 3.91 -7.13 5.96
C GLU A 210 3.22 -6.72 4.65
N LYS A 211 1.90 -6.79 4.66
CA LYS A 211 1.06 -6.07 3.72
C LYS A 211 0.99 -4.61 4.14
N LEU A 212 1.71 -3.76 3.40
CA LEU A 212 1.77 -2.33 3.67
C LEU A 212 0.38 -1.67 3.68
N SER A 213 0.12 -0.87 4.72
CA SER A 213 -1.09 -0.06 4.82
C SER A 213 -1.06 1.11 3.82
N MET A 214 -2.24 1.59 3.42
CA MET A 214 -2.34 2.76 2.53
C MET A 214 -1.91 4.03 3.29
N PRO A 215 -1.10 4.92 2.67
CA PRO A 215 -0.73 6.20 3.30
C PRO A 215 -1.95 7.06 3.60
N GLN A 216 -2.01 7.59 4.82
CA GLN A 216 -3.08 8.51 5.23
C GLN A 216 -2.74 9.93 4.76
N MET A 217 -3.34 10.35 3.64
CA MET A 217 -3.11 11.66 3.05
C MET A 217 -4.15 12.68 3.51
N THR A 218 -3.66 13.89 3.79
CA THR A 218 -4.42 15.09 4.12
C THR A 218 -3.96 16.21 3.20
N THR A 219 -4.83 17.18 2.93
CA THR A 219 -4.54 18.24 1.96
C THR A 219 -4.96 19.59 2.52
N LYS A 220 -4.11 20.59 2.34
CA LYS A 220 -4.43 22.00 2.57
C LYS A 220 -4.33 22.72 1.24
N CYS A 221 -5.47 23.18 0.73
CA CYS A 221 -5.53 23.81 -0.57
C CYS A 221 -5.97 25.27 -0.53
N ASN A 222 -5.43 26.04 -1.47
CA ASN A 222 -5.80 27.42 -1.78
C ASN A 222 -5.81 27.58 -3.32
N LYS A 223 -6.25 28.73 -3.81
CA LYS A 223 -6.31 29.06 -5.25
C LYS A 223 -4.96 28.91 -5.96
N THR A 224 -3.86 29.21 -5.27
CA THR A 224 -2.52 29.21 -5.88
C THR A 224 -1.79 27.87 -5.73
N HIS A 225 -1.97 27.16 -4.62
CA HIS A 225 -1.24 25.92 -4.34
C HIS A 225 -2.08 24.97 -3.49
N SER A 226 -1.85 23.67 -3.70
CA SER A 226 -2.34 22.61 -2.84
C SER A 226 -1.17 21.84 -2.22
N LEU A 227 -1.08 21.86 -0.90
CA LEU A 227 -0.09 21.09 -0.15
C LEU A 227 -0.72 19.78 0.32
N MET A 228 -0.27 18.69 -0.28
CA MET A 228 -0.62 17.33 0.12
C MET A 228 0.41 16.82 1.11
N THR A 229 -0.04 16.34 2.25
CA THR A 229 0.81 15.78 3.32
C THR A 229 0.27 14.44 3.76
N TRP A 230 1.12 13.43 3.91
CA TRP A 230 0.67 12.09 4.27
C TRP A 230 1.47 11.48 5.42
N LYS A 231 0.86 10.51 6.08
CA LYS A 231 1.48 9.71 7.13
C LYS A 231 1.44 8.23 6.75
N MET A 232 2.60 7.61 6.70
CA MET A 232 2.76 6.16 6.56
C MET A 232 2.92 5.53 7.94
N ARG A 233 2.36 4.33 8.13
CA ARG A 233 2.48 3.58 9.39
C ARG A 233 2.88 2.15 9.09
N SER A 234 3.94 1.72 9.75
CA SER A 234 4.47 0.36 9.76
C SER A 234 5.38 0.20 10.98
N HIS A 235 5.41 -0.99 11.58
CA HIS A 235 6.32 -1.31 12.69
C HIS A 235 7.66 -1.89 12.23
N PHE A 236 7.69 -2.46 11.03
CA PHE A 236 8.83 -3.25 10.54
C PHE A 236 9.50 -2.59 9.32
N ASN A 237 8.77 -1.79 8.56
CA ASN A 237 9.29 -1.06 7.41
C ASN A 237 9.38 0.45 7.72
N THR A 238 10.52 1.07 7.40
CA THR A 238 10.78 2.48 7.75
C THR A 238 11.10 3.38 6.57
N ARG A 239 11.53 2.82 5.44
CA ARG A 239 11.96 3.59 4.26
C ARG A 239 10.98 3.36 3.12
N PHE A 240 10.37 4.44 2.67
CA PHE A 240 9.36 4.40 1.63
C PHE A 240 9.63 5.43 0.53
N ILE A 241 9.25 5.05 -0.69
CA ILE A 241 9.05 5.91 -1.85
C ILE A 241 7.55 6.01 -2.06
N TYR A 242 7.06 7.21 -2.33
CA TYR A 242 5.63 7.43 -2.57
C TYR A 242 5.39 7.74 -4.03
N GLU A 243 4.32 7.16 -4.57
CA GLU A 243 3.84 7.47 -5.90
C GLU A 243 2.47 8.13 -5.81
N LEU A 244 2.34 9.27 -6.47
CA LEU A 244 1.10 10.04 -6.55
C LEU A 244 0.60 10.02 -7.99
N GLN A 245 -0.63 9.56 -8.18
CA GLN A 245 -1.34 9.69 -9.44
C GLN A 245 -2.30 10.89 -9.33
N ILE A 246 -2.00 11.98 -10.04
CA ILE A 246 -2.72 13.25 -9.96
C ILE A 246 -3.42 13.51 -11.30
N GLN A 247 -4.74 13.72 -11.26
CA GLN A 247 -5.56 14.03 -12.43
C GLN A 247 -6.21 15.40 -12.24
N GLN A 248 -5.79 16.40 -13.02
CA GLN A 248 -6.34 17.76 -12.98
C GLN A 248 -7.42 17.93 -14.07
N GLY A 249 -8.65 18.24 -13.68
CA GLY A 249 -9.77 18.37 -14.62
C GLY A 249 -9.91 17.16 -15.56
N THR A 250 -9.79 17.39 -16.86
CA THR A 250 -9.83 16.37 -17.92
C THR A 250 -8.46 16.01 -18.47
N GLU A 251 -7.38 16.57 -17.91
CA GLU A 251 -6.01 16.25 -18.32
C GLU A 251 -5.66 14.79 -17.98
N PRO A 252 -4.73 14.18 -18.73
CA PRO A 252 -4.24 12.84 -18.40
C PRO A 252 -3.61 12.82 -17.00
N ALA A 253 -3.76 11.71 -16.30
CA ALA A 253 -3.19 11.56 -14.97
C ALA A 253 -1.66 11.56 -15.01
N ILE A 254 -1.04 12.42 -14.21
CA ILE A 254 0.41 12.53 -14.04
C ILE A 254 0.83 11.64 -12.88
N LEU A 255 1.94 10.91 -13.06
CA LEU A 255 2.55 10.10 -12.01
C LEU A 255 3.77 10.84 -11.45
N GLU A 256 3.69 11.20 -10.17
CA GLU A 256 4.76 11.88 -9.44
C GLU A 256 5.38 10.94 -8.42
N THR A 257 6.71 10.93 -8.34
CA THR A 257 7.45 10.07 -7.39
C THR A 257 8.15 10.93 -6.35
N VAL A 258 7.83 10.70 -5.08
CA VAL A 258 8.41 11.43 -3.95
C VAL A 258 9.28 10.48 -3.13
N LYS A 259 10.60 10.70 -3.19
CA LYS A 259 11.59 9.93 -2.44
C LYS A 259 11.83 10.58 -1.08
N HIS A 260 11.70 9.81 0.00
CA HIS A 260 12.03 10.23 1.38
C HIS A 260 11.31 11.49 1.90
N GLY A 261 10.25 11.96 1.22
CA GLY A 261 9.41 13.10 1.63
C GLY A 261 7.99 12.66 1.98
N THR A 262 7.34 13.38 2.89
CA THR A 262 5.96 13.13 3.34
C THR A 262 4.98 14.19 2.86
N SER A 263 5.39 15.00 1.88
CA SER A 263 4.58 16.07 1.32
C SER A 263 4.89 16.34 -0.15
N PHE A 264 3.89 16.83 -0.88
CA PHE A 264 4.00 17.29 -2.26
C PHE A 264 3.20 18.58 -2.44
N LEU A 265 3.78 19.56 -3.15
CA LEU A 265 3.15 20.84 -3.45
C LEU A 265 2.71 20.87 -4.90
N LEU A 266 1.40 20.97 -5.14
CA LEU A 266 0.81 21.12 -6.46
C LEU A 266 0.47 22.61 -6.71
N PRO A 267 1.13 23.29 -7.65
CA PRO A 267 0.78 24.65 -8.05
C PRO A 267 -0.48 24.68 -8.91
N ASN A 268 -1.23 25.78 -8.85
CA ASN A 268 -2.46 26.05 -9.61
C ASN A 268 -3.45 24.85 -9.64
N PRO A 269 -3.84 24.32 -8.47
CA PRO A 269 -4.48 23.01 -8.37
C PRO A 269 -5.88 22.91 -9.00
N GLY A 270 -6.62 24.03 -9.11
CA GLY A 270 -7.98 24.05 -9.66
C GLY A 270 -8.89 22.96 -9.06
N ARG A 271 -9.30 22.01 -9.90
CA ARG A 271 -10.03 20.80 -9.53
C ARG A 271 -9.18 19.59 -9.87
N TYR A 272 -8.90 18.73 -8.89
CA TYR A 272 -8.07 17.56 -9.14
C TYR A 272 -8.47 16.36 -8.28
N THR A 273 -8.15 15.18 -8.79
CA THR A 273 -8.25 13.90 -8.08
C THR A 273 -6.86 13.35 -7.88
N VAL A 274 -6.59 12.79 -6.69
CA VAL A 274 -5.29 12.20 -6.39
C VAL A 274 -5.43 10.84 -5.72
N LYS A 275 -4.56 9.92 -6.11
CA LYS A 275 -4.30 8.65 -5.41
C LYS A 275 -2.84 8.61 -5.00
N ILE A 276 -2.56 8.00 -3.86
CA ILE A 276 -1.21 7.76 -3.37
C ILE A 276 -1.02 6.29 -3.01
N ARG A 277 0.16 5.74 -3.30
CA ARG A 277 0.64 4.46 -2.77
C ARG A 277 2.07 4.59 -2.24
N ALA A 278 2.46 3.66 -1.37
CA ALA A 278 3.83 3.55 -0.87
C ALA A 278 4.52 2.32 -1.46
N GLN A 279 5.82 2.45 -1.67
CA GLN A 279 6.74 1.38 -2.04
C GLN A 279 7.87 1.35 -1.02
N GLU A 280 8.13 0.19 -0.44
CA GLU A 280 9.30 -0.07 0.41
C GLU A 280 10.57 -0.13 -0.45
N VAL A 281 11.70 0.35 0.06
CA VAL A 281 12.92 0.60 -0.72
C VAL A 281 13.74 -0.66 -1.02
N TYR A 282 13.79 -1.63 -0.10
CA TYR A 282 14.71 -2.77 -0.17
C TYR A 282 14.12 -3.96 -0.95
N ASP A 283 12.95 -4.42 -0.55
CA ASP A 283 12.23 -5.56 -1.12
C ASP A 283 11.14 -5.13 -2.13
N ASN A 284 10.97 -3.82 -2.36
CA ASN A 284 9.99 -3.25 -3.30
C ASN A 284 8.54 -3.65 -3.00
N LEU A 285 8.21 -3.85 -1.72
CA LEU A 285 6.84 -4.13 -1.28
C LEU A 285 5.95 -2.93 -1.60
N LEU A 286 4.82 -3.18 -2.25
CA LEU A 286 3.87 -2.13 -2.65
C LEU A 286 2.63 -2.16 -1.75
N SER A 287 2.21 -0.98 -1.31
CA SER A 287 0.85 -0.81 -0.79
C SER A 287 -0.16 -0.80 -1.93
N GLU A 288 -1.40 -1.12 -1.61
CA GLU A 288 -2.52 -0.79 -2.49
C GLU A 288 -2.60 0.73 -2.72
N TRP A 289 -3.19 1.12 -3.85
CA TRP A 289 -3.55 2.52 -4.06
C TRP A 289 -4.60 2.95 -3.05
N SER A 290 -4.38 4.11 -2.42
CA SER A 290 -5.43 4.75 -1.63
C SER A 290 -6.66 5.07 -2.47
N ALA A 291 -7.80 5.18 -1.80
CA ALA A 291 -9.03 5.63 -2.42
C ALA A 291 -8.81 7.03 -3.06
N PRO A 292 -9.29 7.25 -4.29
CA PRO A 292 -9.16 8.54 -4.95
C PRO A 292 -9.82 9.66 -4.14
N GLN A 293 -9.06 10.70 -3.83
CA GLN A 293 -9.53 11.88 -3.12
C GLN A 293 -9.71 13.03 -4.11
N HIS A 294 -10.88 13.66 -4.11
CA HIS A 294 -11.22 14.76 -5.00
C HIS A 294 -11.16 16.10 -4.25
N PHE A 295 -10.47 17.08 -4.82
CA PHE A 295 -10.28 18.40 -4.22
C PHE A 295 -10.70 19.50 -5.20
N VAL A 296 -11.36 20.51 -4.66
CA VAL A 296 -11.72 21.76 -5.36
C VAL A 296 -11.11 22.90 -4.57
N CYS A 297 -10.06 23.50 -5.11
CA CYS A 297 -9.20 24.43 -4.40
C CYS A 297 -9.54 25.90 -4.67
N ASP A 298 -10.54 26.14 -5.51
CA ASP A 298 -11.10 27.45 -5.79
C ASP A 298 -12.36 27.64 -4.94
N PRO A 299 -12.25 28.25 -3.73
CA PRO A 299 -13.44 28.66 -3.02
C PRO A 299 -14.17 29.69 -3.88
N GLU A 300 -15.43 29.38 -4.23
CA GLU A 300 -16.32 30.37 -4.82
C GLU A 300 -16.28 31.63 -3.95
N GLU A 301 -16.06 32.80 -4.57
CA GLU A 301 -16.15 34.04 -3.80
C GLU A 301 -17.54 34.08 -3.14
N PRO A 302 -17.64 34.36 -1.83
CA PRO A 302 -18.93 34.46 -1.19
C PRO A 302 -19.74 35.50 -1.98
N PRO A 303 -21.01 35.20 -2.34
CA PRO A 303 -21.80 36.04 -3.24
C PRO A 303 -21.81 37.51 -2.78
N GLN A 304 -21.77 37.74 -1.46
CA GLN A 304 -21.61 39.05 -0.83
C GLN A 304 -20.36 39.83 -1.28
N ALA A 305 -19.17 39.20 -1.35
CA ALA A 305 -17.94 39.87 -1.75
C ALA A 305 -17.97 40.30 -3.23
N ARG A 306 -18.56 39.45 -4.09
CA ARG A 306 -18.76 39.76 -5.51
C ARG A 306 -19.74 40.93 -5.69
N THR A 307 -20.87 40.92 -4.98
CA THR A 307 -21.81 42.06 -5.00
C THR A 307 -21.17 43.35 -4.48
N TRP A 308 -20.41 43.30 -3.39
CA TRP A 308 -19.75 44.49 -2.83
C TRP A 308 -18.74 45.11 -3.80
N ARG A 309 -17.94 44.30 -4.49
CA ARG A 309 -17.01 44.78 -5.52
C ARG A 309 -17.75 45.47 -6.69
N VAL A 310 -18.82 44.86 -7.18
CA VAL A 310 -19.64 45.44 -8.26
C VAL A 310 -20.29 46.75 -7.80
N SER A 311 -20.86 46.79 -6.59
CA SER A 311 -21.45 48.01 -6.02
C SER A 311 -20.43 49.12 -5.83
N LEU A 312 -19.21 48.81 -5.39
CA LEU A 312 -18.11 49.77 -5.27
C LEU A 312 -17.71 50.36 -6.63
N LEU A 313 -17.62 49.53 -7.67
CA LEU A 313 -17.32 49.98 -9.02
C LEU A 313 -18.42 50.88 -9.59
N ILE A 314 -19.69 50.55 -9.33
CA ILE A 314 -20.84 51.39 -9.73
C ILE A 314 -20.81 52.72 -8.99
N ALA A 315 -20.60 52.72 -7.67
CA ALA A 315 -20.52 53.94 -6.87
C ALA A 315 -19.37 54.84 -7.29
N LEU A 316 -18.20 54.27 -7.58
CA LEU A 316 -17.04 55.00 -8.09
C LEU A 316 -17.33 55.61 -9.47
N GLY A 317 -17.95 54.83 -10.37
CA GLY A 317 -18.38 55.30 -11.68
C GLY A 317 -19.37 56.47 -11.60
N ALA A 318 -20.35 56.38 -10.70
CA ALA A 318 -21.32 57.45 -10.46
C ALA A 318 -20.66 58.73 -9.91
N LEU A 319 -19.71 58.60 -8.97
CA LEU A 319 -18.94 59.71 -8.41
C LEU A 319 -18.09 60.42 -9.48
N LEU A 320 -17.43 59.65 -10.34
CA LEU A 320 -16.66 60.17 -11.45
C LEU A 320 -17.54 60.88 -12.48
N ALA A 321 -18.73 60.33 -12.78
CA ALA A 321 -19.69 60.96 -13.67
C ALA A 321 -20.24 62.29 -13.11
N LEU A 322 -20.54 62.34 -11.80
CA LEU A 322 -20.96 63.56 -11.11
C LEU A 322 -19.86 64.63 -11.10
N LEU A 323 -18.61 64.23 -10.87
CA LEU A 323 -17.45 65.12 -10.95
C LEU A 323 -17.27 65.69 -12.37
N LEU A 324 -17.37 64.84 -13.39
CA LEU A 324 -17.34 65.25 -14.80
C LEU A 324 -18.46 66.24 -15.12
N ALA A 325 -19.69 65.95 -14.69
CA ALA A 325 -20.84 66.84 -14.87
C ALA A 325 -20.61 68.19 -14.17
N LEU A 326 -20.11 68.21 -12.94
CA LEU A 326 -19.79 69.44 -12.20
C LEU A 326 -18.69 70.27 -12.89
N VAL A 327 -17.65 69.62 -13.41
CA VAL A 327 -16.57 70.29 -14.16
C VAL A 327 -17.10 70.88 -15.46
N LEU A 328 -17.92 70.13 -16.20
CA LEU A 328 -18.57 70.62 -17.43
C LEU A 328 -19.50 71.78 -17.11
N CYS A 329 -20.40 71.66 -16.11
CA CYS A 329 -21.29 72.73 -15.68
C CYS A 329 -20.54 73.99 -15.24
N ARG A 330 -19.43 73.86 -14.49
CA ARG A 330 -18.57 75.00 -14.17
C ARG A 330 -17.95 75.62 -15.42
N ARG A 331 -17.45 74.82 -16.36
CA ARG A 331 -16.86 75.31 -17.62
C ARG A 331 -17.89 76.08 -18.46
N TYR A 332 -19.12 75.58 -18.58
CA TYR A 332 -20.21 76.26 -19.28
C TYR A 332 -20.70 77.51 -18.56
N SER A 333 -20.82 77.48 -17.22
CA SER A 333 -21.22 78.66 -16.42
C SER A 333 -20.17 79.77 -16.45
N VAL A 334 -18.88 79.41 -16.47
CA VAL A 334 -17.78 80.37 -16.65
C VAL A 334 -17.78 80.93 -18.08
N ALA A 335 -18.02 80.11 -19.10
CA ALA A 335 -18.17 80.58 -20.47
C ALA A 335 -19.35 81.56 -20.64
N GLN A 336 -20.49 81.31 -19.97
CA GLN A 336 -21.64 82.24 -19.95
C GLN A 336 -21.36 83.55 -19.19
N LYS A 337 -20.47 83.55 -18.19
CA LYS A 337 -20.05 84.78 -17.48
C LYS A 337 -19.01 85.60 -18.26
N ILE A 338 -18.20 84.96 -19.11
CA ILE A 338 -17.19 85.63 -19.93
C ILE A 338 -17.78 86.14 -21.26
N PHE A 339 -18.84 85.49 -21.76
CA PHE A 339 -19.61 85.93 -22.94
C PHE A 339 -21.11 86.04 -22.59
N PRO A 340 -21.60 87.19 -22.10
CA PRO A 340 -23.04 87.38 -21.92
C PRO A 340 -23.77 87.33 -23.28
N PRO A 341 -25.04 86.87 -23.31
CA PRO A 341 -25.80 86.83 -24.55
C PRO A 341 -26.00 88.26 -25.08
N ILE A 342 -25.65 88.47 -26.35
CA ILE A 342 -25.82 89.74 -27.06
C ILE A 342 -27.30 90.17 -26.96
N PRO A 343 -27.62 91.41 -26.54
CA PRO A 343 -29.00 91.88 -26.48
C PRO A 343 -29.63 91.82 -27.89
N ARG A 344 -30.85 91.30 -27.98
CA ARG A 344 -31.59 91.27 -29.25
C ARG A 344 -31.71 92.69 -29.81
N MET A 345 -31.16 92.89 -31.00
CA MET A 345 -31.34 94.11 -31.77
C MET A 345 -32.79 94.16 -32.26
N LYS A 346 -33.41 95.32 -32.13
CA LYS A 346 -34.77 95.59 -32.60
C LYS A 346 -34.69 95.80 -34.12
N ASP A 347 -35.24 94.88 -34.91
CA ASP A 347 -35.32 95.02 -36.37
C ASP A 347 -36.26 96.18 -36.74
N PRO A 348 -35.80 97.23 -37.45
CA PRO A 348 -36.63 98.34 -37.88
C PRO A 348 -36.96 98.26 -39.39
N ILE A 349 -37.22 97.05 -39.92
CA ILE A 349 -37.65 96.85 -41.31
C ILE A 349 -38.62 95.67 -41.39
N SER A 350 -39.80 95.79 -40.77
CA SER A 350 -40.97 94.99 -41.13
C SER A 350 -42.24 95.63 -40.54
N ASP A 351 -42.42 96.92 -40.75
CA ASP A 351 -43.72 97.57 -40.55
C ASP A 351 -43.92 98.57 -41.69
N HIS A 352 -44.32 98.04 -42.85
CA HIS A 352 -45.19 98.70 -43.84
C HIS A 352 -45.14 97.95 -45.17
N PHE A 353 -45.96 96.92 -45.33
CA PHE A 353 -46.66 96.65 -46.59
C PHE A 353 -48.02 96.01 -46.26
N PRO A 354 -49.15 96.68 -46.58
CA PRO A 354 -50.48 96.13 -46.39
C PRO A 354 -50.90 95.23 -47.57
N ASN A 355 -51.61 94.15 -47.24
CA ASN A 355 -52.39 93.20 -48.07
C ASN A 355 -52.37 93.37 -49.61
N ASP A 356 -51.98 92.31 -50.34
CA ASP A 356 -52.92 91.38 -50.99
C ASP A 356 -52.24 90.33 -51.89
N LYS A 357 -52.79 89.09 -51.83
CA LYS A 357 -52.78 87.99 -52.83
C LYS A 357 -51.46 87.47 -53.41
N LEU A 358 -51.21 86.16 -53.17
CA LEU A 358 -51.07 85.08 -54.18
C LEU A 358 -50.69 83.79 -53.44
N MET A 359 -51.65 82.91 -53.20
CA MET A 359 -51.93 81.66 -53.95
C MET A 359 -50.89 80.54 -53.77
N ALA A 360 -51.42 79.41 -53.29
CA ALA A 360 -50.74 78.16 -53.01
C ALA A 360 -50.14 77.50 -54.27
N TRP A 361 -49.07 76.74 -54.06
CA TRP A 361 -48.66 75.68 -54.97
C TRP A 361 -48.65 74.36 -54.19
N GLU A 362 -49.52 73.44 -54.63
CA GLU A 362 -49.61 72.07 -54.16
C GLU A 362 -48.41 71.24 -54.65
N ALA A 363 -48.11 70.21 -53.86
CA ALA A 363 -47.12 69.19 -54.14
C ALA A 363 -47.55 68.32 -55.33
N GLY A 364 -46.70 68.27 -56.36
CA GLY A 364 -46.75 67.29 -57.43
C GLY A 364 -45.80 66.12 -57.16
N THR A 365 -46.37 64.92 -57.19
CA THR A 365 -45.78 63.59 -57.11
C THR A 365 -44.68 63.34 -58.15
N ALA A 366 -43.59 62.66 -57.77
CA ALA A 366 -42.78 61.85 -58.68
C ALA A 366 -42.20 60.64 -57.92
N GLU A 367 -42.32 59.50 -58.57
CA GLU A 367 -41.98 58.13 -58.14
C GLU A 367 -40.52 57.88 -57.76
N PRO A 368 -40.23 56.74 -57.09
CA PRO A 368 -38.87 56.33 -56.75
C PRO A 368 -38.18 55.72 -57.98
N GLU A 369 -37.15 56.38 -58.50
CA GLU A 369 -36.21 55.75 -59.43
C GLU A 369 -35.04 55.08 -58.69
N ASP A 370 -34.88 53.82 -59.08
CA ASP A 370 -33.92 52.81 -58.67
C ASP A 370 -32.47 53.28 -58.93
N CYS A 371 -31.61 53.22 -57.92
CA CYS A 371 -30.17 53.37 -58.08
C CYS A 371 -29.47 52.19 -57.41
N THR A 372 -28.95 51.33 -58.27
CA THR A 372 -28.30 50.06 -57.97
C THR A 372 -27.01 50.26 -57.18
N VAL A 373 -26.91 49.57 -56.04
CA VAL A 373 -25.69 49.45 -55.23
C VAL A 373 -24.86 48.29 -55.79
N THR A 374 -23.70 48.59 -56.37
CA THR A 374 -22.69 47.59 -56.71
C THR A 374 -21.87 47.20 -55.48
N GLU A 375 -21.96 45.93 -55.09
CA GLU A 375 -21.08 45.30 -54.12
C GLU A 375 -19.63 45.24 -54.65
N VAL A 376 -18.69 45.79 -53.88
CA VAL A 376 -17.26 45.50 -54.08
C VAL A 376 -16.85 44.46 -53.03
N ARG A 377 -16.74 43.20 -53.47
CA ARG A 377 -16.06 42.13 -52.73
C ARG A 377 -14.58 42.46 -52.64
N LEU A 378 -14.06 42.51 -51.42
CA LEU A 378 -12.61 42.50 -51.18
C LEU A 378 -12.18 41.08 -50.80
N VAL A 379 -11.19 40.64 -51.58
CA VAL A 379 -10.67 39.29 -51.72
C VAL A 379 -9.98 38.80 -50.44
N LYS A 380 -10.22 37.53 -50.12
CA LYS A 380 -9.46 36.74 -49.16
C LYS A 380 -8.30 36.11 -49.92
N GLU A 381 -7.07 36.51 -49.63
CA GLU A 381 -5.89 35.76 -50.05
C GLU A 381 -5.45 34.82 -48.93
N THR A 382 -5.25 33.57 -49.35
CA THR A 382 -4.67 32.42 -48.65
C THR A 382 -3.18 32.59 -48.42
#